data_AF-A0A0H1R7H0-F1
#
_entry.id   AF-A0A0H1R7H0-F1
#
_cell.length_a   1.000
_cell.length_b   1.000
_cell.length_c   1.000
_cell.angle_alpha   90.00
_cell.angle_beta   90.00
_cell.angle_gamma   90.00
#
_symmetry.space_group_name_H-M   'P 1'
#
loop_
_entity.id
_entity.type
_entity.pdbx_description
1 polymer ?
#
loop_
_entity_poly.entity_id
_entity_poly.type
_entity_poly.pdbx_seq_one_letter_code
_entity_poly.pdbx_strand_id
1 'polypeptide(L)'
;MLHERFTVGEEYTRSDISEIVEYPIDSKYPTGIEVIPGPIGSPQGVILLVTLDKTTIQEDYDYYDYFFMGGKRFRWESQRRHGKDAPVLEILKTGSVESMLFCRVTQYAAPNVTRPHTYCGRVRWLNSFEEHPVKVDFTCLDYVASPQGSLAELYSWER
;
A
#
# COMPACT_ATOMS: atom_id res chain seq x y z
N MET A 1 13.79 12.70 1.82
CA MET A 1 12.52 12.25 1.22
C MET A 1 11.75 11.42 2.26
N LEU A 2 10.43 11.27 2.17
CA LEU A 2 9.65 10.50 3.16
C LEU A 2 10.05 9.01 3.16
N HIS A 3 10.29 8.41 1.99
CA HIS A 3 10.66 6.99 1.91
C HIS A 3 11.93 6.63 2.68
N GLU A 4 12.89 7.57 2.80
CA GLU A 4 14.17 7.35 3.49
C GLU A 4 14.01 7.17 5.00
N ARG A 5 12.82 7.44 5.54
CA ARG A 5 12.48 7.22 6.96
C ARG A 5 12.03 5.79 7.24
N PHE A 6 11.87 4.97 6.20
CA PHE A 6 11.43 3.58 6.30
C PHE A 6 12.48 2.63 5.71
N THR A 7 12.57 1.44 6.26
CA THR A 7 13.49 0.38 5.81
C THR A 7 12.69 -0.70 5.10
N VAL A 8 13.05 -1.02 3.85
CA VAL A 8 12.35 -2.06 3.07
C VAL A 8 12.46 -3.41 3.77
N GLY A 9 11.32 -4.06 3.94
CA GLY A 9 11.19 -5.35 4.64
C GLY A 9 10.90 -5.25 6.13
N GLU A 10 11.01 -4.07 6.73
CA GLU A 10 10.63 -3.85 8.13
C GLU A 10 9.12 -3.64 8.29
N GLU A 11 8.62 -3.95 9.48
CA GLU A 11 7.20 -3.88 9.83
C GLU A 11 6.87 -2.60 10.59
N TYR A 12 5.75 -1.98 10.22
CA TYR A 12 5.25 -0.73 10.79
C TYR A 12 3.74 -0.84 11.03
N THR A 13 3.30 -0.50 12.24
CA THR A 13 1.89 -0.26 12.53
C THR A 13 1.44 1.08 11.93
N ARG A 14 0.12 1.32 11.81
CA ARG A 14 -0.38 2.65 11.40
C ARG A 14 0.08 3.76 12.36
N SER A 15 0.29 3.44 13.65
CA SER A 15 0.84 4.39 14.63
C SER A 15 2.28 4.74 14.30
N ASP A 16 3.12 3.74 14.04
CA ASP A 16 4.54 3.97 13.69
C ASP A 16 4.65 4.83 12.44
N ILE A 17 3.88 4.51 11.40
CA ILE A 17 3.87 5.29 10.16
C ILE A 17 3.41 6.73 10.45
N SER A 18 2.34 6.89 11.22
CA SER A 18 1.77 8.19 11.59
C SER A 18 2.78 9.09 12.33
N GLU A 19 3.54 8.51 13.26
CA GLU A 19 4.60 9.19 14.01
C GLU A 19 5.76 9.58 13.07
N ILE A 20 6.20 8.65 12.20
CA ILE A 20 7.32 8.87 11.28
C ILE A 20 7.03 9.98 10.25
N VAL A 21 5.80 10.04 9.75
CA VAL A 21 5.39 11.06 8.76
C VAL A 21 4.76 12.30 9.40
N GLU A 22 4.64 12.33 10.73
CA GLU A 22 4.06 13.43 11.51
C GLU A 22 2.63 13.80 11.04
N TYR A 23 1.84 12.80 10.61
CA TYR A 23 0.48 12.99 10.11
C TYR A 23 -0.43 11.83 10.56
N PRO A 24 -1.66 12.11 11.03
CA PRO A 24 -2.58 11.07 11.51
C PRO A 24 -2.98 10.12 10.38
N ILE A 25 -2.57 8.86 10.50
CA ILE A 25 -3.04 7.77 9.63
C ILE A 25 -4.18 7.07 10.37
N ASP A 26 -5.37 7.64 10.25
CA ASP A 26 -6.52 7.26 11.06
C ASP A 26 -6.87 5.78 10.88
N SER A 27 -7.05 5.05 11.99
CA SER A 27 -7.55 3.67 12.00
C SER A 27 -9.08 3.61 11.98
N LYS A 28 -9.75 4.73 12.26
CA LYS A 28 -11.21 4.86 12.40
C LYS A 28 -11.92 4.93 11.05
N TYR A 29 -11.21 5.35 10.00
CA TYR A 29 -11.62 5.22 8.60
C TYR A 29 -10.56 4.37 7.89
N PRO A 30 -10.83 3.09 7.59
CA PRO A 30 -9.85 2.21 6.95
C PRO A 30 -9.74 2.55 5.46
N THR A 31 -9.14 3.70 5.18
CA THR A 31 -8.66 4.06 3.85
C THR A 31 -7.35 3.31 3.61
N GLY A 32 -7.31 2.61 2.46
CA GLY A 32 -6.12 1.92 1.97
C GLY A 32 -5.13 2.85 1.26
N ILE A 33 -5.46 4.14 1.15
CA ILE A 33 -4.62 5.16 0.51
C ILE A 33 -4.67 6.44 1.34
N GLU A 34 -3.51 7.03 1.60
CA GLU A 34 -3.37 8.31 2.30
C GLU A 34 -2.46 9.26 1.53
N VAL A 35 -2.84 10.53 1.42
CA VAL A 35 -1.98 11.59 0.88
C VAL A 35 -1.37 12.35 2.05
N ILE A 36 -0.04 12.35 2.14
CA ILE A 36 0.69 13.05 3.19
C ILE A 36 0.88 14.51 2.79
N PRO A 37 0.35 15.47 3.56
CA PRO A 37 0.52 16.90 3.27
C PRO A 37 1.92 17.37 3.66
N GLY A 38 2.47 18.29 2.86
CA GLY A 38 3.69 19.04 3.15
C GLY A 38 3.41 20.40 3.82
N PRO A 39 4.44 21.24 4.01
CA PRO A 39 4.39 22.46 4.83
C PRO A 39 3.33 23.51 4.45
N ILE A 40 2.81 23.47 3.23
CA ILE A 40 1.79 24.41 2.72
C ILE A 40 0.53 23.70 2.20
N GLY A 41 0.32 22.44 2.61
CA GLY A 41 -0.81 21.61 2.17
C GLY A 41 -0.63 20.96 0.80
N SER A 42 0.48 21.22 0.10
CA SER A 42 0.85 20.48 -1.11
C SER A 42 1.14 19.01 -0.77
N PRO A 43 0.77 18.04 -1.60
CA PRO A 43 1.17 16.65 -1.39
C PRO A 43 2.70 16.53 -1.27
N GLN A 44 3.16 15.74 -0.31
CA GLN A 44 4.58 15.39 -0.13
C GLN A 44 4.83 13.91 -0.40
N GLY A 45 3.82 13.06 -0.24
CA GLY A 45 3.89 11.64 -0.58
C GLY A 45 2.51 10.99 -0.56
N VAL A 46 2.43 9.77 -1.07
CA VAL A 46 1.25 8.91 -0.99
C VAL A 46 1.64 7.61 -0.29
N ILE A 47 0.81 7.14 0.62
CA ILE A 47 0.95 5.86 1.31
C ILE A 47 -0.17 4.94 0.85
N LEU A 48 0.20 3.75 0.39
CA LEU A 48 -0.71 2.65 0.06
C LEU A 48 -0.62 1.61 1.18
N LEU A 49 -1.73 1.37 1.88
CA LEU A 49 -1.87 0.37 2.94
C LEU A 49 -2.72 -0.78 2.41
N VAL A 50 -2.10 -1.91 2.13
CA VAL A 50 -2.74 -3.03 1.45
C VAL A 50 -2.73 -4.29 2.31
N THR A 51 -3.88 -4.97 2.35
CA THR A 51 -4.01 -6.31 2.92
C THR A 51 -4.31 -7.29 1.77
N LEU A 52 -3.41 -8.25 1.54
CA LEU A 52 -3.51 -9.15 0.39
C LEU A 52 -4.68 -10.14 0.56
N ASP A 53 -4.70 -10.84 1.68
CA ASP A 53 -5.72 -11.81 2.06
C ASP A 53 -6.83 -11.15 2.89
N LYS A 54 -7.98 -11.03 2.25
CA LYS A 54 -9.18 -10.39 2.78
C LYS A 54 -10.16 -11.39 3.39
N THR A 55 -9.87 -12.69 3.35
CA THR A 55 -10.75 -13.74 3.91
C THR A 55 -10.96 -13.59 5.42
N THR A 56 -9.99 -12.98 6.10
CA THR A 56 -10.04 -12.65 7.54
C THR A 56 -10.91 -11.43 7.87
N ILE A 57 -11.45 -10.75 6.86
CA ILE A 57 -12.29 -9.58 6.98
C ILE A 57 -13.70 -10.00 6.54
N GLN A 58 -14.71 -9.87 7.41
CA GLN A 58 -16.10 -10.29 7.15
C GLN A 58 -16.82 -9.40 6.12
N GLU A 59 -16.18 -9.10 5.00
CA GLU A 59 -16.74 -8.32 3.90
C GLU A 59 -16.49 -9.03 2.57
N ASP A 60 -17.47 -8.99 1.66
CA ASP A 60 -17.37 -9.53 0.29
C ASP A 60 -16.44 -8.67 -0.58
N TYR A 61 -15.18 -8.53 -0.17
CA TYR A 61 -14.18 -7.86 -0.98
C TYR A 61 -13.72 -8.77 -2.12
N ASP A 62 -13.99 -8.36 -3.35
CA ASP A 62 -13.65 -9.11 -4.55
C ASP A 62 -12.40 -8.59 -5.28
N TYR A 63 -11.72 -7.59 -4.70
CA TYR A 63 -10.53 -6.98 -5.29
C TYR A 63 -9.24 -7.72 -4.91
N TYR A 64 -8.34 -7.87 -5.88
CA TYR A 64 -7.19 -8.77 -5.80
C TYR A 64 -5.86 -8.06 -5.97
N ASP A 65 -5.16 -7.87 -4.85
CA ASP A 65 -3.84 -7.25 -4.79
C ASP A 65 -2.77 -8.34 -4.62
N TYR A 66 -1.69 -8.30 -5.41
CA TYR A 66 -0.62 -9.29 -5.30
C TYR A 66 0.68 -8.80 -5.95
N PHE A 67 1.79 -9.38 -5.48
CA PHE A 67 3.09 -9.21 -6.13
C PHE A 67 3.24 -10.22 -7.27
N PHE A 68 3.88 -9.80 -8.36
CA PHE A 68 4.18 -10.69 -9.48
C PHE A 68 5.55 -10.38 -10.09
N MET A 69 6.01 -11.24 -11.00
CA MET A 69 7.39 -11.23 -11.50
C MET A 69 8.42 -11.28 -10.37
N GLY A 70 8.15 -12.12 -9.35
CA GLY A 70 9.00 -12.31 -8.19
C GLY A 70 9.17 -11.06 -7.32
N GLY A 71 8.15 -10.20 -7.22
CA GLY A 71 8.16 -8.98 -6.40
C GLY A 71 8.51 -7.69 -7.14
N LYS A 72 8.86 -7.76 -8.44
CA LYS A 72 9.22 -6.57 -9.23
C LYS A 72 8.04 -5.69 -9.61
N ARG A 73 6.83 -6.27 -9.56
CA ARG A 73 5.59 -5.56 -9.86
C ARG A 73 4.54 -5.89 -8.80
N PHE A 74 3.63 -4.95 -8.64
CA PHE A 74 2.52 -5.07 -7.72
C PHE A 74 1.24 -4.72 -8.45
N ARG A 75 0.24 -5.60 -8.39
CA ARG A 75 -1.12 -5.30 -8.83
C ARG A 75 -1.90 -4.77 -7.65
N TRP A 76 -2.58 -3.65 -7.87
CA TRP A 76 -3.48 -3.04 -6.93
C TRP A 76 -4.85 -2.81 -7.57
N GLU A 77 -5.90 -3.02 -6.80
CA GLU A 77 -7.28 -2.82 -7.24
C GLU A 77 -8.02 -1.88 -6.28
N SER A 78 -8.70 -0.87 -6.84
CA SER A 78 -9.48 0.06 -6.02
C SER A 78 -10.72 -0.60 -5.43
N GLN A 79 -11.16 -0.12 -4.27
CA GLN A 79 -12.48 -0.51 -3.75
C GLN A 79 -13.58 0.02 -4.68
N ARG A 80 -14.68 -0.73 -4.84
CA ARG A 80 -15.81 -0.39 -5.74
C ARG A 80 -16.60 0.89 -5.33
N ARG A 81 -16.30 1.53 -4.19
CA ARG A 81 -17.01 2.75 -3.76
C ARG A 81 -16.43 3.99 -4.44
N HIS A 82 -17.03 4.31 -5.60
CA HIS A 82 -16.70 5.43 -6.47
C HIS A 82 -16.53 6.80 -5.77
N GLY A 83 -15.54 7.57 -6.23
CA GLY A 83 -15.51 9.04 -6.16
C GLY A 83 -14.36 9.65 -5.35
N LYS A 84 -13.91 9.02 -4.27
CA LYS A 84 -12.89 9.61 -3.37
C LYS A 84 -11.46 9.42 -3.87
N ASP A 85 -11.19 8.39 -4.64
CA ASP A 85 -9.83 8.05 -5.06
C ASP A 85 -9.36 8.83 -6.29
N ALA A 86 -10.28 9.48 -7.04
CA ALA A 86 -9.92 10.12 -8.32
C ALA A 86 -8.76 11.14 -8.20
N PRO A 87 -8.71 12.05 -7.21
CA PRO A 87 -7.57 12.95 -7.06
C PRO A 87 -6.25 12.25 -6.73
N VAL A 88 -6.29 11.21 -5.88
CA VAL A 88 -5.07 10.47 -5.50
C VAL A 88 -4.59 9.56 -6.63
N LEU A 89 -5.50 8.99 -7.43
CA LEU A 89 -5.14 8.22 -8.62
C LEU A 89 -4.38 9.09 -9.64
N GLU A 90 -4.77 10.35 -9.82
CA GLU A 90 -4.02 11.26 -10.69
C GLU A 90 -2.63 11.60 -10.11
N ILE A 91 -2.50 11.73 -8.79
CA ILE A 91 -1.18 11.88 -8.14
C ILE A 91 -0.31 10.63 -8.39
N LEU A 92 -0.86 9.44 -8.18
CA LEU A 92 -0.17 8.16 -8.40
C LEU A 92 0.25 7.99 -9.86
N LYS A 93 -0.65 8.30 -10.81
CA LYS A 93 -0.44 8.18 -12.26
C LYS A 93 0.59 9.16 -12.79
N THR A 94 0.54 10.42 -12.35
CA THR A 94 1.51 11.44 -12.73
C THR A 94 2.87 11.23 -12.08
N GLY A 95 2.92 10.53 -10.92
CA GLY A 95 4.14 10.36 -10.15
C GLY A 95 4.71 11.68 -9.61
N SER A 96 3.84 12.67 -9.39
CA SER A 96 4.21 14.02 -8.93
C SER A 96 4.84 14.03 -7.53
N VAL A 97 4.55 13.02 -6.71
CA VAL A 97 5.20 12.76 -5.41
C VAL A 97 5.51 11.28 -5.28
N GLU A 98 6.34 10.93 -4.30
CA GLU A 98 6.68 9.54 -4.01
C GLU A 98 5.46 8.74 -3.51
N SER A 99 5.33 7.51 -4.00
CA SER A 99 4.28 6.58 -3.59
C SER A 99 4.91 5.40 -2.87
N MET A 100 4.52 5.17 -1.63
CA MET A 100 5.11 4.22 -0.70
C MET A 100 4.13 3.08 -0.44
N LEU A 101 4.55 1.84 -0.65
CA LEU A 101 3.71 0.66 -0.50
C LEU A 101 3.99 -0.03 0.83
N PHE A 102 2.92 -0.28 1.59
CA PHE A 102 2.93 -1.01 2.84
C PHE A 102 1.92 -2.15 2.73
N CYS A 103 2.39 -3.39 2.83
CA CYS A 103 1.55 -4.57 2.64
C CYS A 103 1.57 -5.48 3.87
N ARG A 104 0.52 -6.25 4.05
CA ARG A 104 0.46 -7.41 4.95
C ARG A 104 -0.36 -8.52 4.31
N VAL A 105 -0.12 -9.76 4.69
CA VAL A 105 -0.92 -10.89 4.20
C VAL A 105 -2.33 -10.80 4.77
N THR A 106 -2.51 -10.96 6.08
CA THR A 106 -3.83 -10.86 6.75
C THR A 106 -3.92 -9.64 7.67
N GLN A 107 -5.14 -9.23 7.99
CA GLN A 107 -5.35 -8.11 8.92
C GLN A 107 -5.06 -8.47 10.37
N TYR A 108 -5.38 -9.70 10.79
CA TYR A 108 -5.33 -10.11 12.18
C TYR A 108 -4.39 -11.32 12.38
N ALA A 109 -3.56 -11.26 13.42
CA ALA A 109 -2.76 -12.41 13.87
C ALA A 109 -3.54 -13.31 14.85
N ALA A 110 -4.46 -12.70 15.59
CA ALA A 110 -5.42 -13.33 16.50
C ALA A 110 -6.64 -12.40 16.64
N PRO A 111 -7.77 -12.83 17.21
CA PRO A 111 -8.91 -11.94 17.46
C PRO A 111 -8.48 -10.66 18.18
N ASN A 112 -8.82 -9.50 17.62
CA ASN A 112 -8.46 -8.16 18.12
C ASN A 112 -6.96 -7.81 18.12
N VAL A 113 -6.09 -8.62 17.51
CA VAL A 113 -4.65 -8.34 17.38
C VAL A 113 -4.32 -8.05 15.91
N THR A 114 -4.23 -6.77 15.57
CA THR A 114 -3.94 -6.29 14.21
C THR A 114 -2.47 -6.51 13.85
N ARG A 115 -2.21 -7.06 12.66
CA ARG A 115 -0.84 -7.18 12.13
C ARG A 115 -0.30 -5.84 11.63
N PRO A 116 1.00 -5.56 11.84
CA PRO A 116 1.67 -4.43 11.19
C PRO A 116 1.71 -4.64 9.66
N HIS A 117 2.09 -3.60 8.94
CA HIS A 117 2.37 -3.68 7.50
C HIS A 117 3.88 -3.65 7.27
N THR A 118 4.36 -4.49 6.36
CA THR A 118 5.73 -4.45 5.89
C THR A 118 5.91 -3.35 4.86
N TYR A 119 6.91 -2.49 5.03
CA TYR A 119 7.27 -1.52 4.01
C TYR A 119 7.91 -2.22 2.81
N CYS A 120 7.26 -2.14 1.65
CA CYS A 120 7.65 -2.83 0.42
C CYS A 120 8.46 -1.93 -0.53
N GLY A 121 8.76 -0.70 -0.11
CA GLY A 121 9.46 0.28 -0.93
C GLY A 121 8.53 1.21 -1.69
N ARG A 122 9.13 2.01 -2.58
CA ARG A 122 8.40 2.91 -3.48
C ARG A 122 7.84 2.14 -4.67
N VAL A 123 6.71 2.64 -5.16
CA VAL A 123 6.05 2.15 -6.38
C VAL A 123 5.89 3.26 -7.40
N ARG A 124 5.88 2.89 -8.68
CA ARG A 124 5.58 3.81 -9.79
C ARG A 124 4.51 3.22 -10.68
N TRP A 125 3.51 4.04 -11.03
CA TRP A 125 2.45 3.64 -11.95
C TRP A 125 3.04 3.12 -13.26
N LEU A 126 2.62 1.92 -13.67
CA LEU A 126 3.03 1.33 -14.95
C LEU A 126 1.90 1.47 -15.98
N ASN A 127 0.74 0.92 -15.67
CA ASN A 127 -0.45 0.95 -16.53
C ASN A 127 -1.72 0.64 -15.72
N SER A 128 -2.88 0.83 -16.35
CA SER A 128 -4.18 0.43 -15.83
C SER A 128 -4.96 -0.34 -16.89
N PHE A 129 -5.85 -1.24 -16.43
CA PHE A 129 -6.54 -2.20 -17.31
C PHE A 129 -8.06 -2.06 -17.29
N GLU A 130 -8.62 -1.62 -16.17
CA GLU A 130 -10.05 -1.41 -15.97
C GLU A 130 -10.23 -0.14 -15.15
N GLU A 131 -11.32 0.59 -15.40
CA GLU A 131 -11.62 1.84 -14.68
C GLU A 131 -12.54 1.60 -13.48
N HIS A 132 -13.29 0.47 -13.44
CA HIS A 132 -14.28 0.18 -12.39
C HIS A 132 -14.38 -1.33 -12.05
N PRO A 133 -13.71 -1.82 -10.98
CA PRO A 133 -12.74 -1.09 -10.16
C PRO A 133 -11.49 -0.72 -10.95
N VAL A 134 -10.78 0.33 -10.50
CA VAL A 134 -9.52 0.70 -11.12
C VAL A 134 -8.49 -0.39 -10.83
N LYS A 135 -7.96 -1.00 -11.88
CA LYS A 135 -6.86 -1.98 -11.77
C LYS A 135 -5.57 -1.35 -12.25
N VAL A 136 -4.56 -1.33 -11.40
CA VAL A 136 -3.26 -0.69 -11.66
C VAL A 136 -2.15 -1.70 -11.45
N ASP A 137 -1.23 -1.79 -12.41
CA ASP A 137 0.07 -2.38 -12.12
C ASP A 137 1.07 -1.27 -11.78
N PHE A 138 1.86 -1.53 -10.75
CA PHE A 138 2.97 -0.72 -10.34
C PHE A 138 4.30 -1.43 -10.61
N THR A 139 5.34 -0.66 -10.91
CA THR A 139 6.74 -1.11 -10.80
C THR A 139 7.23 -0.85 -9.38
N CYS A 140 7.78 -1.87 -8.73
CA CYS A 140 8.42 -1.73 -7.41
C CYS A 140 9.86 -1.21 -7.60
N LEU A 141 10.12 0.00 -7.13
CA LEU A 141 11.39 0.70 -7.37
C LEU A 141 12.50 0.23 -6.44
N ASP A 142 12.14 -0.20 -5.23
CA ASP A 142 13.08 -0.67 -4.20
C ASP A 142 12.97 -2.19 -4.02
N TYR A 143 12.85 -2.90 -5.14
CA TYR A 143 12.76 -4.35 -5.20
C TYR A 143 13.99 -5.03 -4.57
N VAL A 144 13.74 -6.05 -3.76
CA VAL A 144 14.79 -6.88 -3.13
C VAL A 144 14.84 -8.25 -3.81
N ALA A 145 15.98 -8.57 -4.44
CA ALA A 145 16.15 -9.83 -5.18
C ALA A 145 16.12 -11.09 -4.31
N SER A 146 16.55 -10.97 -3.05
CA SER A 146 16.55 -12.06 -2.08
C SER A 146 15.86 -11.58 -0.80
N PRO A 147 14.51 -11.43 -0.84
CA PRO A 147 13.76 -10.94 0.30
C PRO A 147 13.82 -11.95 1.44
N GLN A 148 13.63 -11.47 2.66
CA GLN A 148 13.58 -12.28 3.89
C GLN A 148 12.38 -11.86 4.72
N GLY A 149 12.02 -12.68 5.71
CA GLY A 149 10.92 -12.40 6.64
C GLY A 149 9.60 -12.09 5.92
N SER A 150 8.88 -11.10 6.43
CA SER A 150 7.55 -10.72 5.95
C SER A 150 7.55 -10.26 4.48
N LEU A 151 8.64 -9.66 3.98
CA LEU A 151 8.73 -9.30 2.56
C LEU A 151 8.79 -10.53 1.65
N ALA A 152 9.49 -11.59 2.07
CA ALA A 152 9.54 -12.84 1.31
C ALA A 152 8.16 -13.50 1.27
N GLU A 153 7.45 -13.52 2.41
CA GLU A 153 6.08 -14.01 2.51
C GLU A 153 5.18 -13.27 1.51
N LEU A 154 5.21 -11.93 1.51
CA LEU A 154 4.44 -11.09 0.59
C LEU A 154 4.76 -11.34 -0.89
N TYR A 155 6.03 -11.48 -1.25
CA TYR A 155 6.43 -11.73 -2.64
C TYR A 155 6.02 -13.11 -3.14
N SER A 156 5.89 -14.09 -2.24
CA SER A 156 5.49 -15.46 -2.53
C SER A 156 4.00 -15.73 -2.36
N TRP A 157 3.24 -14.74 -1.89
CA TRP A 157 1.83 -14.93 -1.60
C TRP A 157 1.02 -15.13 -2.88
N GLU A 158 0.31 -16.24 -2.92
CA GLU A 158 -0.65 -16.61 -3.96
C GLU A 158 -1.98 -16.94 -3.27
N ARG A 159 -3.09 -16.47 -3.84
CA ARG A 159 -4.44 -16.70 -3.31
C ARG A 159 -4.98 -18.08 -3.64
#